data_AF-A0A2D4IGY7-F1
#
_entry.id   AF-A0A2D4IGY7-F1
#
_cell.length_a   1.000
_cell.length_b   1.000
_cell.length_c   1.000
_cell.angle_alpha   90.00
_cell.angle_beta   90.00
_cell.angle_gamma   90.00
#
_symmetry.space_group_name_H-M   'P 1'
#
loop_
_entity.id
_entity.type
_entity.pdbx_description
1 polymer ?
#
loop_
_entity_poly.entity_id
_entity_poly.type
_entity_poly.pdbx_seq_one_letter_code
_entity_poly.pdbx_strand_id
1 'polypeptide(L)'
;MENLSNIFKQKATEQHHRAEVMIAGEQLRLRLHDGKLIKDRRYHLRTYPNCFVAKELTDWLIDHKEAPDRETGIRLMQKLMDHDILHHVCDEHSDYKDAKLLYRFRKDDGTFPLSKEVKVFLRGQSLYETLIGMDNSILKAREENLVKYQRSFLGFEMVDWLVEEGEVANRKEATELCQTLLEHGIIQHGIYAIGNNNPEKLAHETEKGKEENIYLFIIIYLLKEFICRPFPKDSGRLTT
;
A
#
# COMPACT_ATOMS: atom_id res chain seq x y z
N MET A 1 9.95 -8.70 -30.51
CA MET A 1 8.81 -8.86 -29.57
C MET A 1 9.25 -9.03 -28.11
N GLU A 2 10.44 -9.61 -27.82
CA GLU A 2 10.98 -9.73 -26.44
C GLU A 2 11.22 -8.38 -25.72
N ASN A 3 11.64 -7.34 -26.44
CA ASN A 3 11.98 -6.04 -25.84
C ASN A 3 10.75 -5.31 -25.24
N LEU A 4 9.59 -5.39 -25.89
CA LEU A 4 8.34 -4.82 -25.38
C LEU A 4 7.84 -5.58 -24.14
N SER A 5 7.90 -6.92 -24.15
CA SER A 5 7.53 -7.75 -23.00
C SER A 5 8.39 -7.43 -21.77
N ASN A 6 9.69 -7.22 -21.97
CA ASN A 6 10.61 -6.84 -20.88
C ASN A 6 10.33 -5.43 -20.34
N ILE A 7 9.99 -4.46 -21.20
CA ILE A 7 9.59 -3.11 -20.78
C ILE A 7 8.29 -3.14 -19.97
N PHE A 8 7.28 -3.92 -20.40
CA PHE A 8 6.02 -4.04 -19.65
C PHE A 8 6.21 -4.74 -18.30
N LYS A 9 7.04 -5.80 -18.23
CA LYS A 9 7.40 -6.45 -16.96
C LYS A 9 8.13 -5.49 -16.03
N GLN A 10 9.10 -4.73 -16.53
CA GLN A 10 9.86 -3.77 -15.73
C GLN A 10 8.98 -2.63 -15.19
N LYS A 11 8.09 -2.09 -16.03
CA LYS A 11 7.09 -1.09 -15.60
C LYS A 11 6.14 -1.62 -14.53
N ALA A 12 5.63 -2.84 -14.69
CA ALA A 12 4.75 -3.46 -13.71
C ALA A 12 5.48 -3.71 -12.37
N THR A 13 6.75 -4.11 -12.43
CA THR A 13 7.58 -4.34 -11.24
C THR A 13 7.86 -3.02 -10.50
N GLU A 14 8.18 -1.95 -11.22
CA GLU A 14 8.41 -0.62 -10.67
C GLU A 14 7.13 -0.04 -10.04
N GLN A 15 5.98 -0.21 -10.69
CA GLN A 15 4.67 0.21 -10.15
C GLN A 15 4.31 -0.56 -8.88
N HIS A 16 4.52 -1.87 -8.87
CA HIS A 16 4.33 -2.71 -7.69
C HIS A 16 5.23 -2.24 -6.55
N HIS A 17 6.50 -1.97 -6.86
CA HIS A 17 7.46 -1.50 -5.86
C HIS A 17 7.08 -0.13 -5.29
N ARG A 18 6.64 0.81 -6.13
CA ARG A 18 6.16 2.11 -5.68
C ARG A 18 4.93 1.98 -4.77
N ALA A 19 4.00 1.10 -5.12
CA ALA A 19 2.82 0.83 -4.29
C ALA A 19 3.21 0.22 -2.93
N GLU A 20 4.15 -0.73 -2.89
CA GLU A 20 4.69 -1.28 -1.64
C GLU A 20 5.22 -0.19 -0.71
N VAL A 21 6.04 0.72 -1.25
CA VAL A 21 6.64 1.81 -0.48
C VAL A 21 5.57 2.77 0.04
N MET A 22 4.53 3.04 -0.76
CA MET A 22 3.38 3.87 -0.34
C MET A 22 2.57 3.23 0.78
N ILE A 23 2.24 1.94 0.67
CA ILE A 23 1.55 1.19 1.74
C ILE A 23 2.38 1.26 3.02
N ALA A 24 3.66 0.92 2.94
CA ALA A 24 4.54 0.88 4.11
C ALA A 24 4.65 2.26 4.78
N GLY A 25 4.80 3.32 3.98
CA GLY A 25 4.85 4.69 4.46
C GLY A 25 3.57 5.13 5.17
N GLU A 26 2.41 4.79 4.62
CA GLU A 26 1.13 5.14 5.22
C GLU A 26 0.83 4.35 6.50
N GLN A 27 1.17 3.06 6.53
CA GLN A 27 1.04 2.26 7.76
C GLN A 27 1.93 2.79 8.87
N LEU A 28 3.18 3.12 8.55
CA LEU A 28 4.07 3.76 9.50
C LEU A 28 3.46 5.07 10.00
N ARG A 29 2.97 5.94 9.10
CA ARG A 29 2.31 7.19 9.49
C ARG A 29 1.16 6.97 10.48
N LEU A 30 0.25 6.03 10.20
CA LEU A 30 -0.88 5.73 11.08
C LEU A 30 -0.42 5.27 12.47
N ARG A 31 0.56 4.36 12.54
CA ARG A 31 1.12 3.87 13.81
C ARG A 31 1.84 4.96 14.60
N LEU A 32 2.50 5.89 13.91
CA LEU A 32 3.17 7.01 14.56
C LEU A 32 2.20 8.08 15.08
N HIS A 33 1.04 8.24 14.42
CA HIS A 33 -0.08 9.04 14.96
C HIS A 33 -0.68 8.37 16.21
N ASP A 34 -1.00 7.08 16.13
CA ASP A 34 -1.53 6.30 17.26
C ASP A 34 -0.56 6.31 18.47
N GLY A 35 0.73 6.10 18.19
CA GLY A 35 1.81 6.19 19.17
C GLY A 35 2.16 7.62 19.64
N LYS A 36 1.43 8.64 19.18
CA LYS A 36 1.62 10.07 19.52
C LYS A 36 3.05 10.59 19.28
N LEU A 37 3.76 9.99 18.34
CA LEU A 37 5.09 10.44 17.93
C LEU A 37 5.00 11.61 16.96
N ILE A 38 3.99 11.58 16.08
CA ILE A 38 3.60 12.71 15.24
C ILE A 38 2.77 13.68 16.08
N LYS A 39 3.23 14.92 16.19
CA LYS A 39 2.57 15.99 16.97
C LYS A 39 3.18 17.35 16.64
N ASP A 40 2.48 18.40 17.05
CA ASP A 40 2.97 19.77 16.95
C ASP A 40 4.19 19.98 17.84
N ARG A 41 5.26 20.57 17.29
CA ARG A 41 6.48 20.90 18.04
C ARG A 41 6.86 22.35 17.80
N ARG A 42 7.37 23.02 18.84
CA ARG A 42 7.82 24.42 18.76
C ARG A 42 9.34 24.48 18.75
N TYR A 43 9.90 25.17 17.75
CA TYR A 43 11.34 25.40 17.62
C TYR A 43 11.61 26.84 17.17
N HIS A 44 12.52 27.54 17.87
CA HIS A 44 12.87 28.95 17.63
C HIS A 44 11.66 29.86 17.32
N LEU A 45 10.69 29.87 18.24
CA LEU A 45 9.45 30.64 18.17
C LEU A 45 8.44 30.22 17.08
N ARG A 46 8.79 29.27 16.20
CA ARG A 46 7.89 28.73 15.18
C ARG A 46 7.27 27.41 15.65
N THR A 47 5.99 27.22 15.35
CA THR A 47 5.31 25.93 15.57
C THR A 47 5.28 25.15 14.25
N TYR A 48 5.71 23.90 14.31
CA TYR A 48 5.69 22.95 13.22
C TYR A 48 4.61 21.91 13.50
N PRO A 49 3.45 21.97 12.82
CA PRO A 49 2.39 21.02 13.05
C PRO A 49 2.73 19.64 12.49
N ASN A 50 2.09 18.60 13.05
CA ASN A 50 2.14 17.22 12.57
C ASN A 50 3.54 16.74 12.17
N CYS A 51 4.55 16.99 13.00
CA CYS A 51 5.94 16.61 12.72
C CYS A 51 6.43 15.53 13.69
N PHE A 52 7.61 14.97 13.42
CA PHE A 52 8.32 14.05 14.30
C PHE A 52 9.82 14.38 14.32
N VAL A 53 10.52 13.99 15.38
CA VAL A 53 11.98 14.13 15.48
C VAL A 53 12.61 12.86 14.91
N ALA A 54 13.55 13.01 13.96
CA ALA A 54 14.16 11.84 13.30
C ALA A 54 14.83 10.87 14.27
N LYS A 55 15.54 11.39 15.27
CA LYS A 55 16.13 10.56 16.32
C LYS A 55 15.11 9.74 17.10
N GLU A 56 14.03 10.38 17.54
CA GLU A 56 12.95 9.71 18.28
C GLU A 56 12.26 8.63 17.42
N LEU A 57 12.06 8.91 16.13
CA LEU A 57 11.53 7.92 15.19
C LEU A 57 12.47 6.76 14.98
N THR A 58 13.77 7.02 14.81
CA THR A 58 14.76 5.96 14.62
C THR A 58 14.83 5.07 15.86
N ASP A 59 14.79 5.64 17.07
CA ASP A 59 14.70 4.89 18.33
C ASP A 59 13.42 4.02 18.34
N TRP A 60 12.27 4.63 18.00
CA TRP A 60 10.97 3.94 17.94
C TRP A 60 10.98 2.74 16.99
N LEU A 61 11.58 2.86 15.80
CA LEU A 61 11.68 1.76 14.83
C LEU A 61 12.43 0.55 15.38
N ILE A 62 13.47 0.77 16.20
CA ILE A 62 14.23 -0.33 16.82
C ILE A 62 13.44 -0.95 17.96
N ASP A 63 12.89 -0.12 18.85
CA ASP A 63 12.15 -0.56 20.03
C ASP A 63 10.91 -1.38 19.65
N HIS A 64 10.27 -1.03 18.54
CA HIS A 64 9.09 -1.72 18.00
C HIS A 64 9.44 -2.85 17.03
N LYS A 65 10.73 -3.13 16.81
CA LYS A 65 11.24 -4.18 15.90
C LYS A 65 10.80 -4.01 14.44
N GLU A 66 10.56 -2.76 14.03
CA GLU A 66 10.37 -2.41 12.63
C GLU A 66 11.71 -2.58 11.90
N ALA A 67 12.77 -1.99 12.44
CA ALA A 67 14.12 -2.13 11.90
C ALA A 67 14.99 -3.03 12.80
N PRO A 68 15.82 -3.92 12.21
CA PRO A 68 16.73 -4.77 12.97
C PRO A 68 17.87 -3.99 13.63
N ASP A 69 18.28 -2.88 13.03
CA ASP A 69 19.34 -2.00 13.49
C ASP A 69 19.11 -0.56 12.99
N ARG A 70 19.82 0.38 13.61
CA ARG A 70 19.68 1.82 13.37
C ARG A 70 19.98 2.22 11.93
N GLU A 71 20.97 1.58 11.32
CA GLU A 71 21.36 1.84 9.93
C GLU A 71 20.25 1.43 8.95
N THR A 72 19.64 0.26 9.18
CA THR A 72 18.48 -0.19 8.42
C THR A 72 17.31 0.78 8.61
N GLY A 73 17.05 1.25 9.84
CA GLY A 73 16.05 2.28 10.11
C GLY A 73 16.27 3.55 9.27
N ILE A 74 17.50 4.07 9.26
CA ILE A 74 17.88 5.25 8.45
C ILE A 74 17.64 5.00 6.95
N ARG A 75 18.07 3.84 6.42
CA ARG A 75 17.86 3.49 5.01
C ARG A 75 16.39 3.39 4.63
N LEU A 76 15.55 2.86 5.52
CA LEU A 76 14.11 2.81 5.32
C LEU A 76 13.49 4.20 5.25
N MET A 77 13.87 5.07 6.18
CA MET A 77 13.38 6.44 6.21
C MET A 77 13.86 7.24 4.98
N GLN A 78 15.10 7.02 4.54
CA GLN A 78 15.61 7.57 3.29
C GLN A 78 14.76 7.13 2.10
N LYS A 79 14.42 5.84 2.01
CA LYS A 79 13.57 5.34 0.93
C LYS A 79 12.20 6.01 0.91
N LEU A 80 11.61 6.30 2.07
CA LEU A 80 10.36 7.07 2.13
C LEU A 80 10.55 8.52 1.66
N MET A 81 11.72 9.15 1.89
CA MET A 81 12.04 10.47 1.35
C MET A 81 12.20 10.45 -0.17
N ASP A 82 12.95 9.48 -0.70
CA ASP A 82 13.19 9.32 -2.14
C ASP A 82 11.90 9.14 -2.95
N HIS A 83 10.85 8.62 -2.29
CA HIS A 83 9.52 8.42 -2.87
C HIS A 83 8.52 9.55 -2.52
N ASP A 84 8.97 10.68 -1.97
CA ASP A 84 8.14 11.83 -1.59
C ASP A 84 7.05 11.51 -0.55
N ILE A 85 7.26 10.53 0.31
CA ILE A 85 6.30 10.18 1.37
C ILE A 85 6.49 11.08 2.59
N LEU A 86 7.73 11.44 2.90
CA LEU A 86 8.09 12.37 3.97
C LEU A 86 9.21 13.30 3.55
N HIS A 87 9.37 14.40 4.28
CA HIS A 87 10.38 15.41 4.00
C HIS A 87 10.86 16.10 5.28
N HIS A 88 12.01 16.77 5.22
CA HIS A 88 12.47 17.66 6.28
C HIS A 88 11.57 18.90 6.32
N VAL A 89 11.16 19.38 7.49
CA VAL A 89 10.15 20.47 7.60
C VAL A 89 10.56 21.81 6.97
N CYS A 90 11.85 22.00 6.67
CA CYS A 90 12.37 23.16 5.94
C CYS A 90 12.88 22.83 4.53
N ASP A 91 12.76 21.57 4.08
CA ASP A 91 13.29 21.06 2.79
C ASP A 91 14.80 21.26 2.54
N GLU A 92 15.56 21.62 3.59
CA GLU A 92 17.02 21.83 3.53
C GLU A 92 17.87 20.54 3.45
N HIS A 93 17.25 19.36 3.58
CA HIS A 93 17.94 18.08 3.62
C HIS A 93 17.27 17.08 2.69
N SER A 94 17.99 16.66 1.63
CA SER A 94 17.61 15.54 0.76
C SER A 94 17.79 14.18 1.44
N ASP A 95 18.69 14.13 2.42
CA ASP A 95 19.05 12.90 3.10
C ASP A 95 18.39 12.85 4.48
N TYR A 96 17.93 11.66 4.88
CA TYR A 96 17.45 11.38 6.20
C TYR A 96 18.61 11.36 7.20
N LYS A 97 18.49 12.17 8.26
CA LYS A 97 19.51 12.31 9.28
C LYS A 97 18.95 11.92 10.64
N ASP A 98 19.52 10.87 11.24
CA ASP A 98 19.25 10.46 12.62
C ASP A 98 19.82 11.47 13.62
N ALA A 99 19.10 12.59 13.75
CA ALA A 99 19.45 13.73 14.58
C ALA A 99 18.17 14.37 15.15
N LYS A 100 18.35 15.42 15.97
CA LYS A 100 17.24 16.22 16.51
C LYS A 100 16.67 17.18 15.46
N LEU A 101 16.39 16.66 14.27
CA LEU A 101 15.79 17.37 13.14
C LEU A 101 14.32 16.98 13.00
N LEU A 102 13.51 17.93 12.53
CA LEU A 102 12.08 17.74 12.36
C LEU A 102 11.77 17.30 10.93
N TYR A 103 11.00 16.24 10.82
CA TYR A 103 10.48 15.71 9.56
C TYR A 103 8.96 15.59 9.63
N ARG A 104 8.32 15.47 8.47
CA ARG A 104 6.88 15.41 8.33
C ARG A 104 6.48 14.50 7.16
N PHE A 105 5.38 13.76 7.31
CA PHE A 105 4.74 13.07 6.19
C PHE A 105 4.03 14.08 5.29
N ARG A 106 4.28 14.04 3.98
CA ARG A 106 3.67 14.98 3.03
C ARG A 106 2.12 14.89 3.03
N LYS A 107 1.56 13.75 3.43
CA LYS A 107 0.11 13.58 3.57
C LYS A 107 -0.47 14.48 4.68
N ASP A 108 0.30 14.76 5.73
CA ASP A 108 -0.14 15.53 6.89
C ASP A 108 -0.09 17.06 6.70
N ASP A 109 0.51 17.55 5.60
CA ASP A 109 0.44 18.96 5.19
C ASP A 109 -0.07 19.20 3.76
N GLY A 110 -0.58 18.15 3.11
CA GLY A 110 -1.19 18.24 1.79
C GLY A 110 -0.20 18.39 0.63
N THR A 111 1.10 18.21 0.86
CA THR A 111 2.13 18.25 -0.18
C THR A 111 2.37 16.90 -0.87
N PHE A 112 1.62 15.86 -0.49
CA PHE A 112 1.81 14.52 -1.05
C PHE A 112 1.46 14.50 -2.55
N PRO A 113 2.32 13.95 -3.42
CA PRO A 113 2.08 13.97 -4.86
C PRO A 113 0.88 13.08 -5.23
N LEU A 114 -0.25 13.71 -5.56
CA LEU A 114 -1.49 13.04 -5.97
C LEU A 114 -1.49 12.71 -7.47
N SER A 115 -0.53 11.91 -7.95
CA SER A 115 -0.62 11.35 -9.31
C SER A 115 -1.88 10.50 -9.47
N LYS A 116 -2.31 10.22 -10.72
CA LYS A 116 -3.50 9.39 -10.95
C LYS A 116 -3.36 8.04 -10.27
N GLU A 117 -2.21 7.39 -10.42
CA GLU A 117 -1.89 6.09 -9.83
C GLU A 117 -1.97 6.14 -8.30
N VAL A 118 -1.43 7.21 -7.70
CA VAL A 118 -1.47 7.42 -6.25
C VAL A 118 -2.90 7.63 -5.76
N LYS A 119 -3.74 8.36 -6.51
CA LYS A 119 -5.15 8.54 -6.16
C LYS A 119 -5.92 7.22 -6.19
N VAL A 120 -5.68 6.36 -7.20
CA VAL A 120 -6.30 5.03 -7.26
C VAL A 120 -5.86 4.20 -6.05
N PHE A 121 -4.57 4.21 -5.75
CA PHE A 121 -4.03 3.51 -4.59
C PHE A 121 -4.64 3.97 -3.26
N LEU A 122 -4.63 5.28 -2.99
CA LEU A 122 -5.23 5.86 -1.78
C LEU A 122 -6.73 5.54 -1.68
N ARG A 123 -7.43 5.54 -2.82
CA ARG A 123 -8.84 5.16 -2.88
C ARG A 123 -9.04 3.71 -2.47
N GLY A 124 -8.28 2.79 -3.05
CA GLY A 124 -8.33 1.38 -2.69
C GLY A 124 -7.99 1.10 -1.23
N GLN A 125 -6.97 1.78 -0.68
CA GLN A 125 -6.61 1.68 0.73
C GLN A 125 -7.75 2.16 1.64
N SER A 126 -8.34 3.32 1.36
CA SER A 126 -9.44 3.87 2.16
C SER A 126 -10.64 2.91 2.18
N LEU A 127 -10.99 2.30 1.05
CA LEU A 127 -12.07 1.31 0.98
C LEU A 127 -11.75 0.09 1.85
N TYR A 128 -10.50 -0.39 1.82
CA TYR A 128 -10.08 -1.51 2.66
C TYR A 128 -10.12 -1.19 4.16
N GLU A 129 -9.67 0.00 4.56
CA GLU A 129 -9.71 0.45 5.96
C GLU A 129 -11.14 0.55 6.47
N THR A 130 -12.07 1.06 5.66
CA THR A 130 -13.49 1.03 5.97
C THR A 130 -13.97 -0.42 6.14
N LEU A 131 -13.70 -1.27 5.14
CA LEU A 131 -14.16 -2.66 5.14
C LEU A 131 -13.65 -3.48 6.32
N ILE A 132 -12.41 -3.28 6.77
CA ILE A 132 -11.87 -4.03 7.92
C ILE A 132 -12.39 -3.51 9.27
N GLY A 133 -12.85 -2.26 9.33
CA GLY A 133 -13.44 -1.66 10.52
C GLY A 133 -14.92 -1.96 10.71
N MET A 134 -15.60 -2.55 9.73
CA MET A 134 -17.03 -2.88 9.78
C MET A 134 -17.29 -4.24 10.43
N ASP A 135 -18.25 -4.30 11.37
CA ASP A 135 -18.68 -5.56 12.00
C ASP A 135 -19.30 -6.54 10.99
N ASN A 136 -20.04 -6.02 10.00
CA ASN A 136 -20.68 -6.80 8.92
C ASN A 136 -19.93 -6.66 7.59
N SER A 137 -18.61 -6.77 7.62
CA SER A 137 -17.79 -6.65 6.42
C SER A 137 -18.11 -7.70 5.35
N ILE A 138 -18.07 -7.30 4.07
CA ILE A 138 -18.10 -8.24 2.93
C ILE A 138 -16.80 -9.05 2.82
N LEU A 139 -15.74 -8.62 3.53
CA LEU A 139 -14.46 -9.34 3.62
C LEU A 139 -14.59 -10.60 4.46
N LYS A 140 -14.63 -11.76 3.80
CA LYS A 140 -14.78 -13.07 4.46
C LYS A 140 -13.65 -14.01 4.05
N ALA A 141 -13.42 -15.05 4.85
CA ALA A 141 -12.61 -16.18 4.41
C ALA A 141 -13.45 -17.06 3.49
N ARG A 142 -12.90 -17.47 2.34
CA ARG A 142 -13.57 -18.37 1.39
C ARG A 142 -12.60 -19.46 0.95
N GLU A 143 -13.12 -20.63 0.62
CA GLU A 143 -12.34 -21.79 0.20
C GLU A 143 -12.88 -22.31 -1.12
N GLU A 144 -12.00 -22.50 -2.09
CA GLU A 144 -12.33 -23.05 -3.41
C GLU A 144 -11.20 -23.95 -3.89
N ASN A 145 -11.52 -25.16 -4.35
CA ASN A 145 -10.53 -26.16 -4.78
C ASN A 145 -9.40 -26.40 -3.75
N LEU A 146 -9.75 -26.44 -2.45
CA LEU A 146 -8.82 -26.59 -1.31
C LEU A 146 -7.87 -25.40 -1.10
N VAL A 147 -8.01 -24.32 -1.88
CA VAL A 147 -7.30 -23.07 -1.66
C VAL A 147 -8.15 -22.17 -0.78
N LYS A 148 -7.62 -21.86 0.40
CA LYS A 148 -8.23 -20.88 1.30
C LYS A 148 -7.73 -19.50 0.95
N TYR A 149 -8.68 -18.60 0.78
CA TYR A 149 -8.41 -17.22 0.54
C TYR A 149 -9.00 -16.36 1.66
N GLN A 150 -8.15 -15.52 2.24
CA GLN A 150 -8.53 -14.63 3.33
C GLN A 150 -8.92 -13.27 2.77
N ARG A 151 -9.93 -12.63 3.38
CA ARG A 151 -10.38 -11.28 3.00
C ARG A 151 -10.84 -11.19 1.53
N SER A 152 -11.65 -12.15 1.09
CA SER A 152 -12.37 -12.08 -0.21
C SER A 152 -13.59 -11.21 -0.12
N PHE A 153 -14.08 -10.86 -1.30
CA PHE A 153 -15.48 -10.58 -1.57
C PHE A 153 -15.85 -11.15 -2.94
N LEU A 154 -17.15 -11.29 -3.20
CA LEU A 154 -17.64 -11.49 -4.56
C LEU A 154 -17.71 -10.15 -5.27
N GLY A 155 -17.43 -10.12 -6.58
CA GLY A 155 -17.44 -8.86 -7.33
C GLY A 155 -18.77 -8.10 -7.24
N PHE A 156 -19.90 -8.81 -7.23
CA PHE A 156 -21.21 -8.18 -7.05
C PHE A 156 -21.41 -7.64 -5.63
N GLU A 157 -20.95 -8.35 -4.58
CA GLU A 157 -21.03 -7.86 -3.18
C GLU A 157 -20.30 -6.52 -3.02
N MET A 158 -19.15 -6.35 -3.69
CA MET A 158 -18.41 -5.09 -3.68
C MET A 158 -19.15 -3.98 -4.43
N VAL A 159 -19.75 -4.29 -5.58
CA VAL A 159 -20.53 -3.30 -6.34
C VAL A 159 -21.74 -2.83 -5.54
N ASP A 160 -22.43 -3.75 -4.88
CA ASP A 160 -23.60 -3.46 -4.03
C ASP A 160 -23.17 -2.59 -2.86
N TRP A 161 -22.14 -3.03 -2.13
CA TRP A 161 -21.59 -2.31 -0.99
C TRP A 161 -21.13 -0.88 -1.34
N LEU A 162 -20.44 -0.70 -2.47
CA LEU A 162 -20.00 0.63 -2.93
C LEU A 162 -21.17 1.60 -3.15
N VAL A 163 -22.31 1.11 -3.64
CA VAL A 163 -23.49 1.95 -3.85
C VAL A 163 -24.24 2.19 -2.54
N GLU A 164 -24.39 1.17 -1.71
CA GLU A 164 -25.10 1.23 -0.43
C GLU A 164 -24.43 2.16 0.58
N GLU A 165 -23.09 2.13 0.66
CA GLU A 165 -22.31 3.04 1.51
C GLU A 165 -22.14 4.45 0.89
N GLY A 166 -22.67 4.68 -0.31
CA GLY A 166 -22.56 5.97 -0.99
C GLY A 166 -21.15 6.30 -1.49
N GLU A 167 -20.28 5.30 -1.63
CA GLU A 167 -18.91 5.46 -2.15
C GLU A 167 -18.91 5.82 -3.65
N VAL A 168 -19.97 5.50 -4.36
CA VAL A 168 -20.24 5.84 -5.77
C VAL A 168 -21.75 6.03 -5.99
N ALA A 169 -22.16 6.75 -7.04
CA ALA A 169 -23.57 7.10 -7.24
C ALA A 169 -24.43 5.95 -7.80
N ASN A 170 -23.82 5.00 -8.50
CA ASN A 170 -24.53 3.93 -9.20
C ASN A 170 -23.63 2.71 -9.48
N ARG A 171 -24.24 1.59 -9.87
CA ARG A 171 -23.54 0.33 -10.18
C ARG A 171 -22.52 0.44 -11.31
N LYS A 172 -22.75 1.34 -12.28
CA LYS A 172 -21.82 1.53 -13.41
C LYS A 172 -20.51 2.12 -12.89
N GLU A 173 -20.58 3.19 -12.12
CA GLU A 173 -19.41 3.80 -11.45
C GLU A 173 -18.72 2.82 -10.50
N ALA A 174 -19.49 2.01 -9.76
CA ALA A 174 -18.94 0.95 -8.90
C ALA A 174 -18.10 -0.07 -9.71
N THR A 175 -18.61 -0.49 -10.87
CA THR A 175 -17.92 -1.44 -11.75
C THR A 175 -16.66 -0.81 -12.34
N GLU A 176 -16.72 0.45 -12.78
CA GLU A 176 -15.57 1.19 -13.29
C GLU A 176 -14.48 1.36 -12.21
N LEU A 177 -14.88 1.62 -10.96
CA LEU A 177 -13.96 1.68 -9.83
C LEU A 177 -13.30 0.32 -9.57
N CYS A 178 -14.08 -0.77 -9.48
CA CYS A 178 -13.54 -2.11 -9.32
C CYS A 178 -12.57 -2.49 -10.45
N GLN A 179 -12.91 -2.16 -11.70
CA GLN A 179 -12.03 -2.36 -12.86
C GLN A 179 -10.73 -1.56 -12.72
N THR A 180 -10.82 -0.30 -12.30
CA THR A 180 -9.64 0.54 -12.07
C THR A 180 -8.75 -0.06 -10.98
N LEU A 181 -9.34 -0.55 -9.88
CA LEU A 181 -8.60 -1.21 -8.79
C LEU A 181 -7.93 -2.52 -9.25
N LEU A 182 -8.57 -3.28 -10.15
CA LEU A 182 -7.99 -4.48 -10.78
C LEU A 182 -6.79 -4.13 -11.66
N GLU A 183 -6.95 -3.15 -12.54
CA GLU A 183 -5.91 -2.70 -13.47
C GLU A 183 -4.65 -2.20 -12.76
N HIS A 184 -4.82 -1.59 -11.59
CA HIS A 184 -3.72 -1.10 -10.77
C HIS A 184 -3.20 -2.15 -9.78
N GLY A 185 -3.71 -3.38 -9.82
CA GLY A 185 -3.28 -4.47 -8.95
C GLY A 185 -3.56 -4.22 -7.47
N ILE A 186 -4.61 -3.47 -7.14
CA ILE A 186 -5.05 -3.25 -5.76
C ILE A 186 -5.98 -4.39 -5.33
N ILE A 187 -6.77 -4.91 -6.26
CA ILE A 187 -7.56 -6.13 -6.10
C ILE A 187 -7.20 -7.12 -7.21
N GLN A 188 -7.40 -8.41 -6.97
CA GLN A 188 -7.11 -9.49 -7.93
C GLN A 188 -8.21 -10.54 -7.95
N HIS A 189 -8.31 -11.22 -9.08
CA HIS A 189 -9.11 -12.43 -9.21
C HIS A 189 -8.49 -13.60 -8.44
N GLY A 190 -9.32 -14.32 -7.70
CA GLY A 190 -8.90 -15.48 -6.91
C GLY A 190 -8.37 -16.67 -7.71
N ILE A 191 -8.49 -16.68 -9.04
CA ILE A 191 -8.21 -17.88 -9.86
C ILE A 191 -6.69 -18.08 -10.13
N TYR A 192 -5.82 -17.10 -9.83
CA TYR A 192 -4.42 -17.08 -10.30
C TYR A 192 -3.35 -17.23 -9.20
N ALA A 193 -3.43 -18.27 -8.38
CA ALA A 193 -2.32 -18.68 -7.51
C ALA A 193 -1.79 -20.09 -7.82
N ILE A 194 -1.86 -20.58 -9.06
CA ILE A 194 -1.13 -21.80 -9.46
C ILE A 194 -0.62 -21.64 -10.91
N GLY A 195 0.69 -21.80 -11.09
CA GLY A 195 1.41 -21.37 -12.28
C GLY A 195 1.10 -22.13 -13.56
N ASN A 196 0.43 -21.48 -14.51
CA ASN A 196 0.45 -21.88 -15.90
C ASN A 196 0.43 -20.65 -16.82
N ASN A 197 1.58 -20.38 -17.46
CA ASN A 197 1.80 -19.30 -18.43
C ASN A 197 1.17 -19.61 -19.81
N ASN A 198 -0.13 -19.93 -19.87
CA ASN A 198 -0.82 -20.13 -21.15
C ASN A 198 -1.95 -19.09 -21.37
N PRO A 199 -1.72 -18.03 -22.17
CA PRO A 199 -2.66 -16.93 -22.35
C PRO A 199 -3.94 -17.29 -23.10
N GLU A 200 -3.97 -18.39 -23.87
CA GLU A 200 -5.18 -18.83 -24.59
C GLU A 200 -6.21 -19.51 -23.66
N LYS A 201 -5.74 -20.16 -22.58
CA LYS A 201 -6.63 -20.67 -21.52
C LYS A 201 -7.20 -19.56 -20.65
N LEU A 202 -6.41 -18.51 -20.38
CA LEU A 202 -6.87 -17.29 -19.70
C LEU A 202 -8.10 -16.72 -20.40
N ALA A 203 -8.05 -16.54 -21.72
CA ALA A 203 -9.14 -15.96 -22.50
C ALA A 203 -10.42 -16.80 -22.44
N HIS A 204 -10.30 -18.12 -22.57
CA HIS A 204 -11.43 -19.04 -22.58
C HIS A 204 -12.08 -19.22 -21.20
N GLU A 205 -11.28 -19.13 -20.12
CA GLU A 205 -11.78 -19.14 -18.73
C GLU A 205 -12.34 -17.77 -18.31
N THR A 206 -11.81 -16.65 -18.83
CA THR A 206 -12.43 -15.32 -18.64
C THR A 206 -13.78 -15.17 -19.33
N GLU A 207 -14.04 -15.90 -20.43
CA GLU A 207 -15.38 -15.92 -21.05
C GLU A 207 -16.38 -16.76 -20.25
N LYS A 208 -15.93 -17.85 -19.62
CA LYS A 208 -16.76 -18.69 -18.74
C LYS A 208 -16.99 -18.08 -17.35
N GLY A 209 -16.00 -17.34 -16.83
CA GLY A 209 -16.09 -16.65 -15.54
C GLY A 209 -16.98 -15.40 -15.54
N LYS A 210 -17.51 -14.98 -16.69
CA LYS A 210 -18.48 -13.88 -16.78
C LYS A 210 -19.84 -14.21 -16.14
N GLU A 211 -20.15 -15.48 -15.89
CA GLU A 211 -21.46 -15.90 -15.38
C GLU A 211 -21.46 -16.49 -13.95
N GLU A 212 -20.31 -16.86 -13.37
CA GLU A 212 -20.29 -17.52 -12.06
C GLU A 212 -19.16 -16.98 -11.15
N ASN A 213 -19.55 -16.21 -10.13
CA ASN A 213 -18.80 -15.93 -8.90
C ASN A 213 -17.28 -15.71 -9.03
N ILE A 214 -16.87 -14.65 -9.71
CA ILE A 214 -15.50 -14.18 -9.63
C ILE A 214 -15.21 -13.68 -8.21
N TYR A 215 -14.48 -14.48 -7.43
CA TYR A 215 -13.93 -14.03 -6.18
C TYR A 215 -12.86 -12.97 -6.47
N LEU A 216 -13.06 -11.80 -5.89
CA LEU A 216 -12.06 -10.75 -5.83
C LEU A 216 -11.47 -10.76 -4.43
N PHE A 217 -10.16 -10.66 -4.38
CA PHE A 217 -9.44 -10.46 -3.13
C PHE A 217 -8.75 -9.13 -3.26
N ILE A 218 -8.89 -8.30 -2.25
CA ILE A 218 -8.04 -7.14 -2.14
C ILE A 218 -6.61 -7.66 -1.98
N ILE A 219 -5.74 -7.37 -2.95
CA ILE A 219 -4.29 -7.58 -2.82
C ILE A 219 -3.76 -6.47 -1.93
N ILE A 220 -4.12 -6.61 -0.69
CA ILE A 220 -3.28 -6.10 0.34
C ILE A 220 -2.65 -7.33 0.99
N TYR A 221 -2.09 -8.20 0.13
CA TYR A 221 -1.13 -9.23 0.50
C TYR A 221 0.14 -8.64 1.13
N LEU A 222 0.29 -7.31 1.09
CA LEU A 222 1.34 -6.56 1.78
C LEU A 222 0.93 -6.03 3.18
N LEU A 223 -0.29 -6.22 3.69
CA LEU A 223 -0.67 -5.80 5.06
C LEU A 223 -0.78 -6.95 6.07
N LYS A 224 -0.28 -8.15 5.80
CA LYS A 224 -0.10 -9.18 6.86
C LYS A 224 1.30 -9.77 6.88
N GLU A 225 1.88 -10.02 5.71
CA GLU A 225 3.27 -10.46 5.61
C GLU A 225 4.25 -9.32 5.95
N PHE A 226 3.92 -8.04 5.71
CA PHE A 226 4.79 -6.90 6.01
C PHE A 226 4.53 -6.25 7.39
N ILE A 227 3.31 -6.37 7.93
CA ILE A 227 2.99 -5.89 9.29
C ILE A 227 3.63 -6.78 10.37
N CYS A 228 3.91 -8.04 10.07
CA CYS A 228 4.49 -9.00 11.01
C CYS A 228 5.91 -9.49 10.65
N ARG A 229 6.47 -9.05 9.52
CA ARG A 229 7.89 -9.30 9.22
C ARG A 229 8.70 -8.05 9.58
N PRO A 230 9.86 -8.21 10.24
CA PRO A 230 10.86 -7.15 10.22
C PRO A 230 11.14 -6.77 8.76
N PHE A 231 11.35 -5.47 8.50
CA PHE A 231 11.65 -4.98 7.15
C PHE A 231 12.68 -5.88 6.46
N PRO A 232 12.51 -6.19 5.16
CA PRO A 232 13.43 -7.07 4.45
C PRO A 232 14.85 -6.53 4.60
N LYS A 233 15.72 -7.32 5.21
CA LYS A 233 17.17 -7.08 5.18
C LYS A 233 17.54 -6.98 3.72
N ASP A 234 18.31 -5.96 3.35
CA ASP A 234 18.97 -5.94 2.05
C ASP A 234 19.66 -7.29 1.90
N SER A 235 19.12 -8.15 1.03
CA SER A 235 19.87 -9.28 0.53
C SER A 235 20.97 -8.63 -0.28
N GLY A 236 22.11 -8.47 0.39
CA GLY A 236 23.31 -7.89 -0.17
C GLY A 236 23.51 -8.44 -1.56
N ARG A 237 23.78 -7.52 -2.49
CA ARG A 237 24.52 -7.86 -3.68
C ARG A 237 25.81 -8.51 -3.22
N LEU A 238 25.85 -9.84 -3.25
CA LEU A 238 27.08 -10.60 -3.24
C LEU A 238 27.49 -10.82 -4.69
N THR A 239 28.80 -10.69 -4.88
CA THR A 239 29.63 -10.91 -6.08
C THR A 239 29.70 -9.68 -6.99
N THR A 240 30.88 -9.12 -7.24
CA THR A 240 32.25 -9.67 -7.23
C THR A 240 33.23 -8.85 -6.42
#